data_AF-A0A7X6YJ73-F1
#
_entry.id   AF-A0A7X6YJ73-F1
#
_cell.length_a   1.000
_cell.length_b   1.000
_cell.length_c   1.000
_cell.angle_alpha   90.00
_cell.angle_beta   90.00
_cell.angle_gamma   90.00
#
_symmetry.space_group_name_H-M   'P 1'
#
loop_
_entity.id
_entity.type
_entity.pdbx_description
1 polymer ?
#
loop_
_entity_poly.entity_id
_entity_poly.type
_entity_poly.pdbx_seq_one_letter_code
_entity_poly.pdbx_strand_id
1 'polypeptide(L)' 'MNKNRLFLLDAYALIYRAYYAFIKFPRLDSKGRNTSAIFGFINTLEEVLRKENPTHIAIGFDPEGPTFRHKEYE' A
#
# COMPACT_ATOMS: atom_id res chain seq x y z
N MET A 1 -8.52 -28.75 4.74
CA MET A 1 -9.31 -27.75 3.99
C MET A 1 -8.51 -26.46 3.94
N ASN A 2 -8.03 -26.05 2.75
CA ASN A 2 -7.48 -24.71 2.58
C ASN A 2 -8.65 -23.73 2.75
N LYS A 3 -8.70 -23.00 3.87
CA LYS A 3 -9.71 -21.95 4.07
C LYS A 3 -9.45 -20.87 3.02
N ASN A 4 -10.45 -20.59 2.17
CA ASN A 4 -10.39 -19.46 1.25
C ASN A 4 -10.29 -18.16 2.07
N ARG A 5 -9.07 -17.64 2.21
CA ARG A 5 -8.77 -16.38 2.88
C ARG A 5 -8.55 -15.30 1.83
N LEU A 6 -9.34 -14.23 1.93
CA LEU A 6 -9.21 -13.01 1.15
C LEU A 6 -8.59 -11.93 2.03
N PHE A 7 -7.54 -11.29 1.54
CA PHE A 7 -6.93 -10.12 2.16
C PHE A 7 -7.28 -8.88 1.37
N LEU A 8 -7.83 -7.87 2.06
CA LEU A 8 -8.15 -6.57 1.49
C LEU A 8 -7.22 -5.54 2.11
N LEU A 9 -6.48 -4.82 1.28
CA LEU A 9 -5.48 -3.86 1.72
C LEU A 9 -5.86 -2.46 1.23
N ASP A 10 -5.72 -1.48 2.11
CA ASP A 10 -5.76 -0.06 1.78
C ASP A 10 -4.35 0.37 1.32
N ALA A 11 -4.21 0.73 0.05
CA ALA A 11 -2.93 1.13 -0.52
C ALA A 11 -2.38 2.42 0.12
N TYR A 12 -3.23 3.44 0.28
CA TYR A 12 -2.79 4.76 0.74
C TYR A 12 -2.35 4.72 2.20
N ALA A 13 -3.05 3.96 3.05
CA ALA A 13 -2.63 3.76 4.43
C ALA A 13 -1.24 3.08 4.50
N LEU A 14 -0.98 2.07 3.68
CA LEU A 14 0.31 1.37 3.66
C LEU A 14 1.43 2.22 3.06
N ILE A 15 1.17 2.94 1.98
CA ILE A 15 2.11 3.87 1.34
C ILE A 15 2.49 4.98 2.32
N TYR A 16 1.50 5.56 3.02
CA TYR A 16 1.73 6.59 4.03
C TYR A 16 2.64 6.06 5.15
N ARG A 17 2.34 4.89 5.73
CA ARG A 17 3.19 4.25 6.74
C ARG A 17 4.62 4.00 6.23
N ALA A 18 4.75 3.50 5.01
CA ALA A 18 6.04 3.24 4.39
C ALA A 18 6.85 4.53 4.18
N TYR A 19 6.20 5.62 3.76
CA TYR A 19 6.84 6.92 3.59
C TYR A 19 7.44 7.43 4.90
N TYR A 20 6.68 7.44 6.00
CA TYR A 20 7.17 7.94 7.30
C TYR A 20 8.24 7.03 7.92
N ALA A 21 8.19 5.73 7.67
CA ALA A 21 9.23 4.81 8.15
C ALA A 21 10.62 5.14 7.59
N PHE A 22 10.69 5.73 6.40
CA PHE A 22 11.94 6.04 5.69
C PHE A 22 12.17 7.54 5.48
N ILE A 23 11.40 8.42 6.13
CA ILE A 23 11.49 9.87 5.93
C ILE A 23 12.85 10.44 6.34
N LYS A 24 13.46 9.88 7.39
CA LYS A 24 14.80 10.30 7.89
C LYS A 24 15.95 9.79 7.03
N PHE A 25 15.75 8.68 6.31
CA PHE A 25 16.77 8.01 5.51
C PHE A 25 16.17 7.58 4.18
N PRO A 26 15.99 8.52 3.23
CA PRO A 26 15.36 8.23 1.96
C PRO A 26 16.23 7.31 1.10
N ARG A 27 15.62 6.30 0.46
CA ARG A 27 16.29 5.49 -0.55
C ARG A 27 16.15 6.14 -1.91
N LEU A 28 17.28 6.38 -2.55
CA LEU A 28 17.36 6.95 -3.90
C LEU A 28 17.81 5.89 -4.89
N ASP A 29 17.24 5.91 -6.09
CA ASP A 29 17.75 5.10 -7.20
C ASP A 29 18.95 5.77 -7.88
N SER A 30 19.52 5.12 -8.90
CA SER A 30 20.65 5.65 -9.67
C SER A 30 20.37 6.96 -10.40
N LYS A 31 19.09 7.37 -10.50
CA LYS A 31 18.64 8.64 -11.10
C LYS A 31 18.26 9.67 -10.03
N GLY A 32 18.51 9.40 -8.75
CA GLY A 32 18.21 10.30 -7.63
C GLY A 32 16.73 10.34 -7.24
N ARG A 33 15.88 9.44 -7.73
CA ARG A 33 14.44 9.41 -7.41
C ARG A 33 14.21 8.71 -6.07
N ASN A 34 13.36 9.28 -5.23
CA ASN A 34 12.98 8.68 -3.95
C ASN A 34 12.09 7.45 -4.17
N THR A 35 12.54 6.30 -3.68
CA THR A 35 11.87 4.99 -3.80
C THR A 35 11.44 4.42 -2.44
N SER A 36 11.59 5.19 -1.37
CA SER A 36 11.33 4.76 0.01
C SER A 36 9.94 4.17 0.21
N ALA A 37 8.90 4.89 -0.22
CA ALA A 37 7.51 4.49 0.00
C ALA A 37 7.17 3.21 -0.78
N ILE A 38 7.63 3.11 -2.04
CA ILE A 38 7.45 1.92 -2.88
C ILE A 38 8.12 0.71 -2.22
N PHE A 39 9.37 0.86 -1.78
CA PHE A 39 10.09 -0.23 -1.12
C PHE A 39 9.40 -0.68 0.17
N GLY A 40 8.99 0.25 1.03
CA GLY A 40 8.31 -0.10 2.28
C GLY A 40 6.95 -0.75 2.07
N PHE A 41 6.21 -0.31 1.05
CA PHE A 41 4.94 -0.92 0.66
C PHE A 41 5.14 -2.38 0.18
N ILE A 42 6.08 -2.60 -0.74
CA ILE A 42 6.36 -3.95 -1.28
C ILE A 42 6.86 -4.89 -0.19
N ASN A 43 7.75 -4.45 0.71
CA ASN A 43 8.21 -5.28 1.82
C ASN A 43 7.06 -5.69 2.74
N THR A 44 6.15 -4.76 3.04
CA THR A 44 4.99 -5.06 3.89
C THR A 44 4.06 -6.06 3.21
N LEU A 45 3.83 -5.87 1.90
CA LEU A 45 3.04 -6.79 1.09
C LEU A 45 3.65 -8.20 1.05
N GLU A 46 4.96 -8.30 0.79
CA GLU A 46 5.68 -9.58 0.77
C GLU A 46 5.61 -10.28 2.14
N GLU A 47 5.77 -9.53 3.23
CA GLU A 47 5.66 -10.06 4.58
C GLU A 47 4.27 -10.64 4.87
N VAL A 48 3.21 -9.93 4.49
CA VAL A 48 1.82 -10.41 4.61
C VAL A 48 1.61 -11.68 3.78
N LEU A 49 2.05 -11.67 2.52
CA LEU A 49 1.91 -12.83 1.64
C LEU A 49 2.62 -14.07 2.20
N ARG A 50 3.84 -13.91 2.70
CA ARG A 50 4.64 -15.02 3.26
C ARG A 50 4.09 -15.53 4.58
N LYS A 51 3.66 -14.63 5.49
CA LYS A 51 3.16 -15.02 6.82
C LYS A 51 1.76 -15.61 6.75
N GLU A 52 0.90 -15.01 5.94
CA GLU A 52 -0.52 -15.34 5.93
C GLU A 52 -0.90 -16.28 4.79
N ASN A 53 -0.05 -16.50 3.78
CA ASN A 53 -0.31 -17.40 2.65
C ASN A 53 -1.78 -17.35 2.17
N PRO A 54 -2.29 -16.15 1.82
CA PRO A 54 -3.71 -15.99 1.50
C PRO A 54 -4.02 -16.62 0.14
N THR A 55 -5.25 -17.09 -0.01
CA THR A 55 -5.72 -17.63 -1.30
C THR A 55 -6.06 -16.53 -2.31
N HIS A 56 -6.46 -15.36 -1.81
CA HIS A 56 -6.88 -14.22 -2.61
C HIS A 56 -6.39 -12.93 -1.97
N ILE A 57 -6.07 -11.93 -2.80
CA ILE A 57 -5.66 -10.60 -2.37
C ILE A 57 -6.31 -9.55 -3.25
N ALA A 58 -6.77 -8.45 -2.66
CA ALA A 58 -7.17 -7.26 -3.38
C ALA A 58 -6.60 -6.02 -2.68
N ILE A 59 -6.25 -5.01 -3.48
CA ILE A 59 -5.66 -3.77 -3.01
C ILE A 59 -6.53 -2.64 -3.52
N GLY A 60 -7.08 -1.85 -2.60
CA GLY A 60 -7.88 -0.67 -2.90
C GLY A 60 -6.99 0.55 -3.07
N PHE A 61 -7.19 1.27 -4.17
CA PHE A 61 -6.61 2.59 -4.41
C PHE A 61 -7.77 3.58 -4.48
N ASP A 62 -7.68 4.68 -3.75
CA ASP A 62 -8.60 5.78 -3.89
C ASP A 62 -8.42 6.45 -5.25
N PRO A 63 -9.51 6.63 -6.03
CA PRO A 63 -9.42 7.28 -7.33
C PRO A 63 -9.17 8.77 -7.20
N GLU A 64 -8.53 9.33 -8.22
CA GLU A 64 -8.34 10.76 -8.37
C GLU A 64 -9.70 11.45 -8.60
N GLY A 65 -9.95 12.57 -7.90
CA GLY A 65 -11.09 13.45 -8.16
C GLY A 65 -12.30 13.28 -7.21
N PRO A 66 -13.37 14.06 -7.45
CA PRO A 66 -14.50 14.14 -6.53
C PRO A 66 -15.31 12.84 -6.54
N THR A 67 -15.45 12.25 -5.37
CA THR A 67 -16.39 11.14 -5.15
C THR A 67 -17.83 11.65 -5.08
N PHE A 68 -18.81 10.75 -5.11
CA PHE A 68 -20.21 11.13 -4.91
C PHE A 68 -20.43 11.96 -3.65
N ARG A 69 -19.66 11.69 -2.58
CA ARG A 69 -19.72 12.43 -1.32
C ARG A 69 -19.24 13.87 -1.47
N HIS A 70 -18.22 14.13 -2.29
CA HIS A 70 -17.79 15.50 -2.57
C HIS A 70 -18.92 16.28 -3.25
N LYS A 71 -19.65 15.65 -4.18
CA LYS A 71 -20.79 16.31 -4.86
C LYS A 71 -21.99 16.60 -3.96
N GLU A 72 -22.16 15.85 -2.86
CA GLU A 72 -23.31 15.98 -1.95
C GLU A 72 -23.03 16.90 -0.75
N TYR A 73 -21.77 17.04 -0.33
CA TYR A 73 -21.39 17.71 0.92
C TYR A 73 -20.37 18.86 0.75
N GLU A 74 -19.84 19.12 -0.45
CA GLU A 74 -19.09 20.34 -0.82
C GLU A 74 -19.88 21.22 -1.79
#